data_AF-A0A378K616-F1
#
_entry.id   AF-A0A378K616-F1
#
_cell.length_a   1.000
_cell.length_b   1.000
_cell.length_c   1.000
_cell.angle_alpha   90.00
_cell.angle_beta   90.00
_cell.angle_gamma   90.00
#
_symmetry.space_group_name_H-M   'P 1'
#
loop_
_entity.id
_entity.type
_entity.pdbx_description
1 polymer ?
#
loop_
_entity_poly.entity_id
_entity_poly.type
_entity_poly.pdbx_seq_one_letter_code
_entity_poly.pdbx_strand_id
1 'polypeptide(L)'
;MNNQEQQIQNVLNTLRDPRTIRTRSHRILNLAKQNQLEHFSLSPERMTTTASYIVDIITSRYPELDIPYHSRWRHFEMDGLPRIHNLRKQLELISPSEWGKILYELVIISVFLDAGAGPLWRYKEALTEKEYSRSEGLALASLYLYESGAFSADPTNPFRVDAERLLDFKETDLIKGFQVSSTNLLEGIPGRVSLLNRLGEIIHRKEHCFNRRRRLGEFYTYVESLQDNKILPTTKLFEAVLEAFNGIWPVRLIYHGVSLGDVWIHSALKTEEPGSEYIPFHKLSQWLTYSLVEPLEQTGINVTDLDVLTGLPEYRNGGLLIDTELLKVRNNKILEQPQDPGSEPIVEWRALTVALLDELALLIRQQLNMNAESLPLAKILQGGTWEAGRQIAQKKRINGTPPIEIISDGTIF
;
A
#
# COMPACT_ATOMS: atom_id res chain seq x y z
N MET A 1 19.24 -5.50 -29.84
CA MET A 1 19.78 -5.05 -28.54
C MET A 1 21.16 -5.66 -28.36
N ASN A 2 22.14 -4.87 -27.93
CA ASN A 2 23.46 -5.39 -27.54
C ASN A 2 23.30 -6.26 -26.27
N ASN A 3 24.22 -7.20 -26.01
CA ASN A 3 24.17 -8.13 -24.88
C ASN A 3 24.01 -7.39 -23.53
N GLN A 4 24.65 -6.23 -23.39
CA GLN A 4 24.53 -5.36 -22.21
C GLN A 4 23.12 -4.75 -22.04
N GLU A 5 22.49 -4.28 -23.13
CA GLU A 5 21.11 -3.76 -23.09
C GLU A 5 20.11 -4.86 -22.71
N GLN A 6 20.32 -6.07 -23.23
CA GLN A 6 19.49 -7.22 -22.88
C GLN A 6 19.61 -7.58 -21.39
N GLN A 7 20.83 -7.57 -20.85
CA GLN A 7 21.05 -7.82 -19.43
C GLN A 7 20.37 -6.76 -18.56
N ILE A 8 20.51 -5.47 -18.92
CA ILE A 8 19.84 -4.37 -18.22
C ILE A 8 18.33 -4.56 -18.21
N GLN A 9 17.74 -4.86 -19.38
CA GLN A 9 16.30 -5.06 -19.50
C GLN A 9 15.82 -6.28 -18.69
N ASN A 10 16.60 -7.36 -18.66
CA ASN A 10 16.29 -8.55 -17.86
C ASN A 10 16.25 -8.23 -16.37
N VAL A 11 17.20 -7.44 -15.85
CA VAL A 11 17.18 -6.99 -14.45
C VAL A 11 15.96 -6.13 -14.17
N LEU A 12 15.66 -5.15 -15.03
CA LEU A 12 14.49 -4.29 -14.86
C LEU A 12 13.17 -5.07 -14.88
N ASN A 13 13.02 -6.04 -15.78
CA ASN A 13 11.86 -6.92 -15.83
C ASN A 13 11.75 -7.76 -14.55
N THR A 14 12.86 -8.32 -14.07
CA THR A 14 12.91 -9.08 -12.82
C THR A 14 12.44 -8.22 -11.64
N LEU A 15 12.88 -6.95 -11.56
CA LEU A 15 12.51 -6.06 -10.46
C LEU A 15 11.07 -5.53 -10.53
N ARG A 16 10.39 -5.68 -11.67
CA ARG A 16 8.97 -5.33 -11.83
C ARG A 16 8.04 -6.52 -11.60
N ASP A 17 8.57 -7.73 -11.57
CA ASP A 17 7.80 -8.94 -11.31
C ASP A 17 7.47 -9.07 -9.80
N PRO A 18 6.19 -9.11 -9.41
CA PRO A 18 5.80 -9.26 -8.00
C PRO A 18 6.30 -10.57 -7.37
N ARG A 19 6.59 -11.61 -8.17
CA ARG A 19 7.16 -12.87 -7.67
C ARG A 19 8.57 -12.69 -7.13
N THR A 20 9.34 -11.76 -7.69
CA THR A 20 10.70 -11.44 -7.23
C THR A 20 10.70 -10.96 -5.79
N ILE A 21 9.67 -10.24 -5.35
CA ILE A 21 9.52 -9.77 -3.97
C ILE A 21 9.57 -10.95 -3.01
N ARG A 22 8.73 -11.96 -3.27
CA ARG A 22 8.65 -13.19 -2.49
C ARG A 22 9.96 -13.96 -2.56
N THR A 23 10.51 -14.19 -3.75
CA THR A 23 11.79 -14.91 -3.93
C THR A 23 12.92 -14.28 -3.11
N ARG A 24 13.09 -12.95 -3.15
CA ARG A 24 14.16 -12.25 -2.42
C ARG A 24 13.90 -12.27 -0.90
N SER A 25 12.67 -12.05 -0.48
CA SER A 25 12.28 -12.09 0.94
C SER A 25 12.48 -13.47 1.58
N HIS A 26 12.12 -14.54 0.88
CA HIS A 26 12.34 -15.91 1.38
C HIS A 26 13.82 -16.30 1.44
N ARG A 27 14.68 -15.73 0.58
CA ARG A 27 16.14 -15.87 0.74
C ARG A 27 16.63 -15.28 2.06
N ILE A 28 16.15 -14.08 2.43
CA ILE A 28 16.45 -13.47 3.75
C ILE A 28 15.92 -14.34 4.89
N LEU A 29 14.68 -14.84 4.80
CA LEU A 29 14.12 -15.73 5.82
C LEU A 29 14.95 -17.02 5.99
N ASN A 30 15.45 -17.59 4.90
CA ASN A 30 16.31 -18.77 4.97
C ASN A 30 17.63 -18.51 5.70
N LEU A 31 18.21 -17.31 5.56
CA LEU A 31 19.36 -16.88 6.35
C LEU A 31 18.99 -16.70 7.84
N ALA A 32 17.79 -16.17 8.13
CA ALA A 32 17.29 -16.02 9.50
C ALA A 32 17.16 -17.38 10.20
N LYS A 33 16.60 -18.38 9.50
CA LYS A 33 16.47 -19.77 9.98
C LYS A 33 17.82 -20.42 10.26
N GLN A 34 18.88 -20.00 9.56
CA GLN A 34 20.26 -20.43 9.79
C GLN A 34 21.01 -19.56 10.81
N ASN A 35 20.34 -18.58 11.42
CA ASN A 35 20.94 -17.63 12.36
C ASN A 35 22.10 -16.81 11.74
N GLN A 36 22.04 -16.53 10.44
CA GLN A 36 23.08 -15.85 9.64
C GLN A 36 22.80 -14.37 9.36
N LEU A 37 21.67 -13.84 9.86
CA LEU A 37 21.34 -12.42 9.73
C LEU A 37 21.97 -11.56 10.83
N GLU A 38 22.30 -10.33 10.47
CA GLU A 38 23.04 -9.39 11.32
C GLU A 38 22.12 -8.60 12.26
N HIS A 39 20.88 -8.29 11.85
CA HIS A 39 20.02 -7.36 12.58
C HIS A 39 18.90 -8.06 13.35
N PHE A 40 18.38 -9.17 12.81
CA PHE A 40 17.28 -9.93 13.43
C PHE A 40 17.63 -11.41 13.59
N SER A 41 17.05 -12.03 14.61
CA SER A 41 17.00 -13.49 14.77
C SER A 41 15.55 -13.96 14.80
N LEU A 42 15.28 -15.09 14.17
CA LEU A 42 13.97 -15.74 14.18
C LEU A 42 13.82 -16.61 15.44
N SER A 43 12.64 -16.59 16.04
CA SER A 43 12.21 -17.50 17.10
C SER A 43 11.12 -18.44 16.56
N PRO A 44 11.47 -19.57 15.89
CA PRO A 44 10.50 -20.45 15.25
C PRO A 44 9.42 -20.97 16.20
N GLU A 45 9.75 -21.14 17.48
CA GLU A 45 8.83 -21.55 18.55
C GLU A 45 7.66 -20.58 18.77
N ARG A 46 7.79 -19.32 18.33
CA ARG A 46 6.74 -18.29 18.42
C ARG A 46 5.78 -18.30 17.23
N MET A 47 6.03 -19.09 16.18
CA MET A 47 5.24 -19.07 14.96
C MET A 47 3.79 -19.47 15.22
N THR A 48 3.57 -20.62 15.88
CA THR A 48 2.22 -21.11 16.21
C THR A 48 1.47 -20.14 17.12
N THR A 49 2.12 -19.59 18.15
CA THR A 49 1.48 -18.64 19.07
C THR A 49 1.13 -17.32 18.39
N THR A 50 1.96 -16.87 17.44
CA THR A 50 1.67 -15.68 16.62
C THR A 50 0.48 -15.93 15.71
N ALA A 51 0.43 -17.09 15.04
CA ALA A 51 -0.69 -17.48 14.18
C ALA A 51 -2.01 -17.58 14.98
N SER A 52 -2.00 -18.21 16.16
CA SER A 52 -3.19 -18.31 17.02
C SER A 52 -3.67 -16.94 17.50
N TYR A 53 -2.76 -16.03 17.86
CA TYR A 53 -3.14 -14.66 18.20
C TYR A 53 -3.85 -13.94 17.04
N ILE A 54 -3.39 -14.15 15.80
CA ILE A 54 -4.03 -13.60 14.61
C ILE A 54 -5.41 -14.24 14.38
N VAL A 55 -5.53 -15.56 14.55
CA VAL A 55 -6.81 -16.29 14.43
C VAL A 55 -7.83 -15.81 15.45
N ASP A 56 -7.44 -15.58 16.71
CA ASP A 56 -8.32 -15.05 17.75
C ASP A 56 -8.88 -13.67 17.34
N ILE A 57 -8.06 -12.83 16.72
CA ILE A 57 -8.49 -11.51 16.25
C ILE A 57 -9.42 -11.63 15.06
N ILE A 58 -9.08 -12.49 14.08
CA ILE A 58 -9.92 -12.74 12.91
C ILE A 58 -11.30 -13.21 13.36
N THR A 59 -11.36 -14.26 14.18
CA THR A 59 -12.62 -14.88 14.62
C THR A 59 -13.43 -13.97 15.54
N SER A 60 -12.78 -13.15 16.37
CA SER A 60 -13.47 -12.15 17.20
C SER A 60 -14.12 -11.05 16.38
N ARG A 61 -13.53 -10.65 15.25
CA ARG A 61 -14.01 -9.54 14.42
C ARG A 61 -14.93 -9.99 13.29
N TYR A 62 -14.68 -11.20 12.78
CA TYR A 62 -15.41 -11.82 11.68
C TYR A 62 -15.80 -13.25 12.08
N PRO A 63 -16.81 -13.43 12.96
CA PRO A 63 -17.23 -14.76 13.43
C PRO A 63 -17.62 -15.71 12.29
N GLU A 64 -18.22 -15.16 11.22
CA GLU A 64 -18.60 -15.90 10.01
C GLU A 64 -17.47 -16.01 8.97
N LEU A 65 -16.27 -15.50 9.29
CA LEU A 65 -15.09 -15.46 8.41
C LEU A 65 -15.32 -14.73 7.06
N ASP A 66 -16.38 -13.93 6.95
CA ASP A 66 -16.60 -13.02 5.83
C ASP A 66 -15.72 -11.77 5.96
N ILE A 67 -14.43 -11.96 5.72
CA ILE A 67 -13.42 -10.91 5.83
C ILE A 67 -13.32 -10.20 4.48
N PRO A 68 -13.46 -8.87 4.43
CA PRO A 68 -13.25 -8.11 3.20
C PRO A 68 -11.75 -8.03 2.85
N TYR A 69 -11.43 -7.61 1.63
CA TYR A 69 -10.04 -7.37 1.25
C TYR A 69 -9.40 -6.24 2.06
N HIS A 70 -8.08 -6.34 2.26
CA HIS A 70 -7.29 -5.24 2.79
C HIS A 70 -7.15 -4.19 1.69
N SER A 71 -7.97 -3.15 1.77
CA SER A 71 -8.06 -2.11 0.76
C SER A 71 -8.35 -0.75 1.38
N ARG A 72 -8.11 0.32 0.62
CA ARG A 72 -8.53 1.66 1.00
C ARG A 72 -10.04 1.74 1.25
N TRP A 73 -10.85 0.90 0.59
CA TRP A 73 -12.30 0.92 0.68
C TRP A 73 -12.83 0.80 2.11
N ARG A 74 -12.17 -0.06 2.91
CA ARG A 74 -12.50 -0.28 4.32
C ARG A 74 -12.41 0.99 5.16
N HIS A 75 -11.58 1.94 4.75
CA HIS A 75 -11.44 3.24 5.40
C HIS A 75 -12.57 4.22 5.03
N PHE A 76 -13.18 4.08 3.85
CA PHE A 76 -14.36 4.89 3.50
C PHE A 76 -15.63 4.40 4.23
N GLU A 77 -15.71 3.10 4.50
CA GLU A 77 -16.88 2.45 5.13
C GLU A 77 -16.76 2.31 6.66
N MET A 78 -15.82 3.01 7.28
CA MET A 78 -15.65 2.97 8.73
C MET A 78 -16.92 3.38 9.47
N ASP A 79 -17.10 2.80 10.65
CA ASP A 79 -18.30 2.89 11.47
C ASP A 79 -19.58 2.38 10.78
N GLY A 80 -19.45 1.60 9.69
CA GLY A 80 -20.58 1.08 8.92
C GLY A 80 -21.32 2.16 8.14
N LEU A 81 -20.71 3.32 7.92
CA LEU A 81 -21.34 4.45 7.24
C LEU A 81 -21.17 4.31 5.71
N PRO A 82 -22.26 4.39 4.93
CA PRO A 82 -22.25 4.07 3.50
C PRO A 82 -21.80 5.27 2.64
N ARG A 83 -20.62 5.82 2.91
CA ARG A 83 -20.14 7.08 2.29
C ARG A 83 -20.07 6.99 0.77
N ILE A 84 -19.49 5.92 0.23
CA ILE A 84 -19.37 5.76 -1.23
C ILE A 84 -20.73 5.49 -1.88
N HIS A 85 -21.63 4.78 -1.20
CA HIS A 85 -23.01 4.63 -1.67
C HIS A 85 -23.74 5.98 -1.73
N ASN A 86 -23.50 6.87 -0.76
CA ASN A 86 -24.05 8.22 -0.78
C ASN A 86 -23.47 9.05 -1.93
N LEU A 87 -22.17 8.93 -2.22
CA LEU A 87 -21.56 9.52 -3.42
C LEU A 87 -22.22 8.98 -4.70
N ARG A 88 -22.44 7.66 -4.78
CA ARG A 88 -23.12 7.04 -5.94
C ARG A 88 -24.53 7.60 -6.17
N LYS A 89 -25.29 7.87 -5.10
CA LYS A 89 -26.63 8.48 -5.20
C LYS A 89 -26.63 9.91 -5.73
N GLN A 90 -25.53 10.66 -5.58
CA GLN A 90 -25.42 12.00 -6.15
C GLN A 90 -25.20 11.98 -7.67
N LEU A 91 -24.83 10.82 -8.21
CA LEU A 91 -24.41 10.60 -9.59
C LEU A 91 -25.43 9.76 -10.39
N GLU A 92 -26.71 9.88 -10.08
CA GLU A 92 -27.76 9.16 -10.82
C GLU A 92 -27.58 9.36 -12.34
N LEU A 93 -27.71 8.27 -13.10
CA LEU A 93 -27.60 8.20 -14.57
C LEU A 93 -26.19 8.10 -15.20
N ILE A 94 -25.11 7.92 -14.44
CA ILE A 94 -23.79 7.64 -15.05
C ILE A 94 -23.58 6.16 -15.42
N SER A 95 -22.82 5.92 -16.49
CA SER A 95 -22.45 4.57 -16.96
C SER A 95 -21.58 3.80 -15.95
N PRO A 96 -21.54 2.45 -15.98
CA PRO A 96 -20.62 1.66 -15.16
C PRO A 96 -19.13 2.02 -15.37
N SER A 97 -18.74 2.30 -16.61
CA SER A 97 -17.35 2.71 -16.92
C SER A 97 -17.01 4.04 -16.27
N GLU A 98 -17.90 5.04 -16.35
CA GLU A 98 -17.69 6.33 -15.67
C GLU A 98 -17.65 6.19 -14.14
N TRP A 99 -18.46 5.28 -13.58
CA TRP A 99 -18.38 4.94 -12.16
C TRP A 99 -17.03 4.35 -11.78
N GLY A 100 -16.51 3.40 -12.58
CA GLY A 100 -15.17 2.84 -12.39
C GLY A 100 -14.07 3.90 -12.40
N LYS A 101 -14.17 4.90 -13.29
CA LYS A 101 -13.24 6.04 -13.33
C LYS A 101 -13.25 6.83 -12.02
N ILE A 102 -14.43 7.20 -11.53
CA ILE A 102 -14.61 7.95 -10.27
C ILE A 102 -14.01 7.18 -9.08
N LEU A 103 -14.26 5.87 -9.02
CA LEU A 103 -13.72 5.03 -7.95
C LEU A 103 -12.20 4.92 -8.02
N TYR A 104 -11.64 4.74 -9.21
CA TYR A 104 -10.20 4.72 -9.42
C TYR A 104 -9.55 6.04 -9.01
N GLU A 105 -10.12 7.18 -9.42
CA GLU A 105 -9.61 8.51 -9.06
C GLU A 105 -9.57 8.72 -7.55
N LEU A 106 -10.69 8.44 -6.88
CA LEU A 106 -10.80 8.55 -5.43
C LEU A 106 -9.78 7.65 -4.72
N VAL A 107 -9.69 6.39 -5.12
CA VAL A 107 -8.78 5.42 -4.49
C VAL A 107 -7.33 5.83 -4.72
N ILE A 108 -6.93 6.19 -5.94
CA ILE A 108 -5.55 6.58 -6.25
C ILE A 108 -5.13 7.80 -5.44
N ILE A 109 -5.93 8.86 -5.42
CA ILE A 109 -5.64 10.06 -4.63
C ILE A 109 -5.53 9.72 -3.14
N SER A 110 -6.48 8.95 -2.62
CA SER A 110 -6.50 8.56 -1.22
C SER A 110 -5.31 7.65 -0.84
N VAL A 111 -4.85 6.79 -1.74
CA VAL A 111 -3.64 5.95 -1.54
C VAL A 111 -2.38 6.80 -1.53
N PHE A 112 -2.23 7.73 -2.46
CA PHE A 112 -1.06 8.60 -2.54
C PHE A 112 -0.99 9.61 -1.39
N LEU A 113 -2.13 9.95 -0.78
CA LEU A 113 -2.20 10.78 0.42
C LEU A 113 -2.19 9.97 1.74
N ASP A 114 -1.71 8.73 1.74
CA ASP A 114 -1.58 7.88 2.93
C ASP A 114 -0.14 7.43 3.21
N ALA A 115 0.76 8.40 3.16
CA ALA A 115 1.94 8.34 4.01
C ALA A 115 1.53 8.57 5.48
N GLY A 116 2.34 8.16 6.46
CA GLY A 116 2.00 8.33 7.88
C GLY A 116 1.47 9.73 8.24
N ALA A 117 0.43 9.78 9.09
CA ALA A 117 -0.17 11.06 9.51
C ALA A 117 0.58 11.75 10.67
N GLY A 118 1.58 11.09 11.23
CA GLY A 118 2.08 11.37 12.57
C GLY A 118 1.09 10.96 13.68
N PRO A 119 1.51 10.99 14.95
CA PRO A 119 0.68 10.55 16.08
C PRO A 119 -0.38 11.58 16.50
N LEU A 120 -0.21 12.85 16.13
CA LEU A 120 -1.01 13.97 16.65
C LEU A 120 -2.16 14.39 15.73
N TRP A 121 -1.99 14.28 14.42
CA TRP A 121 -3.01 14.76 13.47
C TRP A 121 -4.36 14.05 13.64
N ARG A 122 -5.44 14.83 13.56
CA ARG A 122 -6.83 14.37 13.58
C ARG A 122 -7.63 15.02 12.45
N TYR A 123 -8.58 14.30 11.88
CA TYR A 123 -9.59 14.80 10.96
C TYR A 123 -10.96 14.74 11.60
N LYS A 124 -11.62 15.89 11.75
CA LYS A 124 -12.99 15.96 12.24
C LYS A 124 -13.97 15.89 11.07
N GLU A 125 -14.76 14.83 11.01
CA GLU A 125 -15.76 14.67 9.96
C GLU A 125 -17.00 15.52 10.26
N ALA A 126 -17.43 16.35 9.30
CA ALA A 126 -18.58 17.24 9.50
C ALA A 126 -19.91 16.49 9.69
N LEU A 127 -20.08 15.33 9.05
CA LEU A 127 -21.32 14.56 9.11
C LEU A 127 -21.57 13.93 10.49
N THR A 128 -20.52 13.43 11.14
CA THR A 128 -20.63 12.68 12.41
C THR A 128 -20.08 13.44 13.60
N GLU A 129 -19.40 14.56 13.35
CA GLU A 129 -18.59 15.32 14.31
C GLU A 129 -17.47 14.53 15.01
N LYS A 130 -17.24 13.28 14.59
CA LYS A 130 -16.19 12.42 15.14
C LYS A 130 -14.82 12.80 14.60
N GLU A 131 -13.81 12.55 15.41
CA GLU A 131 -12.41 12.68 15.03
C GLU A 131 -11.81 11.33 14.65
N TYR A 132 -11.11 11.32 13.53
CA TYR A 132 -10.38 10.17 13.01
C TYR A 132 -8.89 10.52 12.92
N SER A 133 -8.02 9.52 13.00
CA SER A 133 -6.56 9.71 12.97
C SER A 133 -5.92 8.70 12.03
N ARG A 134 -4.62 8.85 11.74
CA ARG A 134 -3.85 7.90 10.91
C ARG A 134 -4.55 7.66 9.55
N SER A 135 -4.41 6.45 8.99
CA SER A 135 -4.97 6.07 7.68
C SER A 135 -6.48 6.26 7.59
N GLU A 136 -7.20 6.06 8.71
CA GLU A 136 -8.63 6.30 8.82
C GLU A 136 -8.98 7.77 8.57
N GLY A 137 -8.32 8.70 9.25
CA GLY A 137 -8.53 10.14 9.04
C GLY A 137 -8.08 10.60 7.67
N LEU A 138 -6.93 10.10 7.17
CA LEU A 138 -6.39 10.47 5.86
C LEU A 138 -7.33 10.04 4.73
N ALA A 139 -7.97 8.88 4.86
CA ALA A 139 -8.96 8.41 3.89
C ALA A 139 -10.16 9.35 3.82
N LEU A 140 -10.72 9.75 4.97
CA LEU A 140 -11.86 10.67 5.00
C LEU A 140 -11.49 12.07 4.50
N ALA A 141 -10.34 12.62 4.91
CA ALA A 141 -9.84 13.90 4.40
C ALA A 141 -9.70 13.87 2.87
N SER A 142 -9.14 12.78 2.31
CA SER A 142 -8.99 12.61 0.87
C SER A 142 -10.34 12.48 0.16
N LEU A 143 -11.29 11.75 0.74
CA LEU A 143 -12.65 11.61 0.20
C LEU A 143 -13.35 12.97 0.12
N TYR A 144 -13.38 13.72 1.22
CA TYR A 144 -14.04 15.03 1.25
C TYR A 144 -13.31 16.07 0.39
N LEU A 145 -11.98 16.02 0.29
CA LEU A 145 -11.23 16.85 -0.63
C LEU A 145 -11.59 16.54 -2.09
N TYR A 146 -11.70 15.26 -2.45
CA TYR A 146 -12.17 14.83 -3.76
C TYR A 146 -13.61 15.30 -4.05
N GLU A 147 -14.54 15.07 -3.12
CA GLU A 147 -15.95 15.48 -3.25
C GLU A 147 -16.12 17.00 -3.36
N SER A 148 -15.20 17.79 -2.81
CA SER A 148 -15.23 19.26 -2.91
C SER A 148 -14.95 19.78 -4.33
N GLY A 149 -14.51 18.93 -5.26
CA GLY A 149 -14.13 19.33 -6.61
C GLY A 149 -12.74 19.96 -6.71
N ALA A 150 -11.92 19.88 -5.66
CA ALA A 150 -10.58 20.50 -5.63
C ALA A 150 -9.66 20.07 -6.79
N PHE A 151 -9.87 18.85 -7.30
CA PHE A 151 -9.10 18.24 -8.39
C PHE A 151 -9.77 18.34 -9.77
N SER A 152 -10.97 18.94 -9.86
CA SER A 152 -11.69 19.09 -11.11
C SER A 152 -11.43 20.43 -11.78
N ALA A 153 -11.18 20.42 -13.08
CA ALA A 153 -11.13 21.62 -13.91
C ALA A 153 -12.52 22.05 -14.42
N ASP A 154 -13.54 21.21 -14.22
CA ASP A 154 -14.91 21.45 -14.64
C ASP A 154 -15.84 21.63 -13.42
N PRO A 155 -16.27 22.85 -13.11
CA PRO A 155 -17.17 23.12 -11.97
C PRO A 155 -18.51 22.38 -12.05
N THR A 156 -18.92 21.93 -13.24
CA THR A 156 -20.16 21.17 -13.44
C THR A 156 -19.97 19.66 -13.27
N ASN A 157 -18.72 19.21 -13.19
CA ASN A 157 -18.35 17.81 -12.97
C ASN A 157 -17.29 17.72 -11.86
N PRO A 158 -17.68 17.85 -10.57
CA PRO A 158 -16.73 17.94 -9.46
C PRO A 158 -16.01 16.61 -9.16
N PHE A 159 -16.58 15.46 -9.53
CA PHE A 159 -16.03 14.14 -9.22
C PHE A 159 -15.11 13.64 -10.33
N ARG A 160 -13.98 14.33 -10.50
CA ARG A 160 -12.91 13.95 -11.42
C ARG A 160 -11.57 14.51 -10.95
N VAL A 161 -10.48 13.94 -11.46
CA VAL A 161 -9.12 14.44 -11.23
C VAL A 161 -8.45 14.76 -12.56
N ASP A 162 -8.25 16.05 -12.82
CA ASP A 162 -7.60 16.55 -14.02
C ASP A 162 -6.11 16.82 -13.79
N ALA A 163 -5.28 16.46 -14.76
CA ALA A 163 -3.83 16.64 -14.67
C ALA A 163 -3.43 18.10 -14.39
N GLU A 164 -4.12 19.06 -14.99
CA GLU A 164 -3.83 20.49 -14.78
C GLU A 164 -4.11 20.94 -13.34
N ARG A 165 -5.16 20.42 -12.71
CA ARG A 165 -5.47 20.71 -11.30
C ARG A 165 -4.46 20.09 -10.36
N LEU A 166 -3.95 18.91 -10.71
CA LEU A 166 -2.85 18.28 -9.97
C LEU A 166 -1.55 19.07 -10.09
N LEU A 167 -1.23 19.63 -11.26
CA LEU A 167 -0.05 20.49 -11.45
C LEU A 167 -0.17 21.80 -10.65
N ASP A 168 -1.37 22.37 -10.57
CA ASP A 168 -1.65 23.61 -9.86
C ASP A 168 -1.91 23.44 -8.36
N PHE A 169 -1.98 22.20 -7.87
CA PHE A 169 -2.32 21.88 -6.48
C PHE A 169 -1.23 22.37 -5.52
N LYS A 170 -1.62 23.05 -4.43
CA LYS A 170 -0.69 23.70 -3.49
C LYS A 170 -0.83 23.15 -2.07
N GLU A 171 0.19 23.43 -1.26
CA GLU A 171 0.16 23.15 0.18
C GLU A 171 -1.05 23.78 0.87
N THR A 172 -1.48 24.97 0.46
CA THR A 172 -2.67 25.64 1.01
C THR A 172 -3.96 24.84 0.78
N ASP A 173 -4.07 24.14 -0.35
CA ASP A 173 -5.23 23.31 -0.66
C ASP A 173 -5.25 22.08 0.25
N LEU A 174 -4.09 21.44 0.42
CA LEU A 174 -3.93 20.29 1.29
C LEU A 174 -4.16 20.66 2.76
N ILE A 175 -3.57 21.75 3.23
CA ILE A 175 -3.72 22.27 4.60
C ILE A 175 -5.19 22.49 4.92
N LYS A 176 -5.95 23.12 4.00
CA LYS A 176 -7.38 23.34 4.16
C LYS A 176 -8.16 22.02 4.17
N GLY A 177 -7.93 21.16 3.18
CA GLY A 177 -8.65 19.88 3.05
C GLY A 177 -8.39 18.92 4.20
N PHE A 178 -7.19 18.93 4.77
CA PHE A 178 -6.76 18.05 5.85
C PHE A 178 -6.82 18.74 7.23
N GLN A 179 -7.45 19.92 7.33
CA GLN A 179 -7.67 20.62 8.59
C GLN A 179 -6.37 20.90 9.38
N VAL A 180 -5.27 21.13 8.67
CA VAL A 180 -3.94 21.32 9.27
C VAL A 180 -3.87 22.71 9.89
N SER A 181 -3.36 22.79 11.12
CA SER A 181 -3.19 24.04 11.85
C SER A 181 -1.98 23.95 12.78
N SER A 182 -1.65 25.04 13.48
CA SER A 182 -0.59 25.06 14.49
C SER A 182 -0.80 24.07 15.64
N THR A 183 -2.04 23.61 15.85
CA THR A 183 -2.40 22.63 16.91
C THR A 183 -2.83 21.28 16.34
N ASN A 184 -2.91 21.13 15.02
CA ASN A 184 -3.28 19.89 14.33
C ASN A 184 -2.30 19.65 13.18
N LEU A 185 -1.11 19.14 13.52
CA LEU A 185 0.02 19.04 12.61
C LEU A 185 -0.02 17.73 11.82
N LEU A 186 -0.02 17.83 10.50
CA LEU A 186 0.17 16.71 9.59
C LEU A 186 1.61 16.71 9.06
N GLU A 187 2.29 15.58 9.19
CA GLU A 187 3.65 15.40 8.67
C GLU A 187 3.64 15.27 7.12
N GLY A 188 4.74 15.72 6.50
CA GLY A 188 5.02 15.46 5.08
C GLY A 188 4.19 16.26 4.07
N ILE A 189 3.61 17.41 4.43
CA ILE A 189 2.82 18.26 3.52
C ILE A 189 3.54 18.56 2.18
N PRO A 190 4.80 19.04 2.16
CA PRO A 190 5.48 19.32 0.90
C PRO A 190 5.67 18.07 0.03
N GLY A 191 5.96 16.92 0.66
CA GLY A 191 6.13 15.64 -0.02
C GLY A 191 4.84 15.17 -0.71
N ARG A 192 3.70 15.30 -0.03
CA ARG A 192 2.36 14.95 -0.55
C ARG A 192 1.96 15.81 -1.74
N VAL A 193 2.19 17.12 -1.65
CA VAL A 193 1.89 18.05 -2.76
C VAL A 193 2.78 17.75 -3.97
N SER A 194 4.08 17.59 -3.75
CA SER A 194 5.04 17.21 -4.79
C SER A 194 4.65 15.89 -5.49
N LEU A 195 4.18 14.91 -4.72
CA LEU A 195 3.68 13.64 -5.24
C LEU A 195 2.47 13.84 -6.19
N LEU A 196 1.51 14.67 -5.79
CA LEU A 196 0.35 15.01 -6.63
C LEU A 196 0.75 15.81 -7.87
N ASN A 197 1.67 16.77 -7.77
CA ASN A 197 2.14 17.53 -8.93
C ASN A 197 2.84 16.59 -9.94
N ARG A 198 3.69 15.66 -9.46
CA ARG A 198 4.32 14.63 -10.31
C ARG A 198 3.30 13.70 -10.95
N LEU A 199 2.21 13.37 -10.25
CA LEU A 199 1.11 12.62 -10.85
C LEU A 199 0.51 13.38 -12.04
N GLY A 200 0.29 14.70 -11.90
CA GLY A 200 -0.13 15.57 -13.01
C GLY A 200 0.84 15.50 -14.20
N GLU A 201 2.15 15.60 -13.96
CA GLU A 201 3.16 15.46 -15.01
C GLU A 201 3.10 14.09 -15.72
N ILE A 202 2.92 13.01 -14.96
CA ILE A 202 2.87 11.65 -15.51
C ILE A 202 1.63 11.44 -16.36
N ILE A 203 0.48 11.95 -15.95
CA ILE A 203 -0.76 11.87 -16.73
C ILE A 203 -0.57 12.53 -18.11
N HIS A 204 0.17 13.64 -18.16
CA HIS A 204 0.53 14.28 -19.44
C HIS A 204 1.50 13.47 -20.30
N ARG A 205 2.49 12.80 -19.68
CA ARG A 205 3.55 12.08 -20.40
C ARG A 205 3.14 10.69 -20.87
N LYS A 206 2.22 10.02 -20.17
CA LYS A 206 1.82 8.63 -20.44
C LYS A 206 0.46 8.53 -21.13
N GLU A 207 0.37 9.06 -22.35
CA GLU A 207 -0.86 9.02 -23.15
C GLU A 207 -1.43 7.61 -23.32
N HIS A 208 -0.61 6.55 -23.35
CA HIS A 208 -1.09 5.17 -23.41
C HIS A 208 -1.90 4.73 -22.17
N CYS A 209 -1.57 5.24 -20.98
CA CYS A 209 -2.30 4.94 -19.74
C CYS A 209 -3.50 5.86 -19.49
N PHE A 210 -3.45 7.11 -19.96
CA PHE A 210 -4.42 8.15 -19.57
C PHE A 210 -5.14 8.83 -20.74
N ASN A 211 -4.86 8.40 -21.97
CA ASN A 211 -5.30 8.98 -23.23
C ASN A 211 -5.13 10.52 -23.33
N ARG A 212 -5.72 11.13 -24.36
CA ARG A 212 -5.57 12.57 -24.63
C ARG A 212 -6.39 13.46 -23.70
N ARG A 213 -7.36 12.90 -22.97
CA ARG A 213 -8.20 13.64 -22.02
C ARG A 213 -7.43 14.06 -20.78
N ARG A 214 -6.30 13.40 -20.47
CA ARG A 214 -5.40 13.74 -19.36
C ARG A 214 -6.13 13.84 -18.01
N ARG A 215 -7.10 12.93 -17.82
CA ARG A 215 -7.85 12.71 -16.59
C ARG A 215 -7.33 11.43 -15.93
N LEU A 216 -7.14 11.44 -14.62
CA LEU A 216 -6.61 10.29 -13.88
C LEU A 216 -7.50 9.05 -14.04
N GLY A 217 -8.82 9.23 -14.07
CA GLY A 217 -9.79 8.16 -14.26
C GLY A 217 -9.63 7.39 -15.57
N GLU A 218 -8.96 7.93 -16.58
CA GLU A 218 -8.69 7.18 -17.81
C GLU A 218 -7.73 5.99 -17.60
N PHE A 219 -7.03 5.94 -16.46
CA PHE A 219 -6.32 4.74 -16.03
C PHE A 219 -7.26 3.54 -15.82
N TYR A 220 -8.49 3.76 -15.35
CA TYR A 220 -9.50 2.70 -15.29
C TYR A 220 -9.78 2.14 -16.69
N THR A 221 -9.94 3.01 -17.70
CA THR A 221 -10.17 2.57 -19.09
C THR A 221 -8.98 1.81 -19.65
N TYR A 222 -7.75 2.22 -19.32
CA TYR A 222 -6.56 1.44 -19.68
C TYR A 222 -6.60 0.03 -19.05
N VAL A 223 -6.85 -0.07 -17.74
CA VAL A 223 -6.93 -1.35 -17.04
C VAL A 223 -8.09 -2.22 -17.55
N GLU A 224 -9.26 -1.62 -17.80
CA GLU A 224 -10.44 -2.26 -18.39
C GLU A 224 -10.15 -2.81 -19.80
N SER A 225 -9.15 -2.28 -20.52
CA SER A 225 -8.73 -2.83 -21.82
C SER A 225 -7.83 -4.07 -21.71
N LEU A 226 -7.27 -4.37 -20.53
CA LEU A 226 -6.34 -5.48 -20.30
C LEU A 226 -7.03 -6.81 -19.93
N GLN A 227 -8.31 -6.74 -19.57
CA GLN A 227 -9.14 -7.90 -19.25
C GLN A 227 -9.43 -8.77 -20.47
N ASP A 228 -9.71 -10.03 -20.23
CA ASP A 228 -10.29 -10.94 -21.21
C ASP A 228 -11.57 -11.56 -20.64
N ASN A 229 -12.69 -11.44 -21.35
CA ASN A 229 -14.01 -11.94 -20.91
C ASN A 229 -14.38 -11.58 -19.45
N LYS A 230 -14.17 -10.31 -19.07
CA LYS A 230 -14.37 -9.75 -17.71
C LYS A 230 -13.46 -10.35 -16.64
N ILE A 231 -12.34 -10.96 -17.02
CA ILE A 231 -11.35 -11.51 -16.10
C ILE A 231 -10.04 -10.73 -16.24
N LEU A 232 -9.49 -10.27 -15.12
CA LEU A 232 -8.20 -9.57 -15.06
C LEU A 232 -7.27 -10.24 -14.03
N PRO A 233 -6.16 -10.87 -14.47
CA PRO A 233 -5.15 -11.36 -13.53
C PRO A 233 -4.50 -10.24 -12.73
N THR A 234 -4.30 -10.46 -11.43
CA THR A 234 -3.66 -9.48 -10.52
C THR A 234 -2.27 -9.05 -10.99
N THR A 235 -1.52 -9.94 -11.66
CA THR A 235 -0.22 -9.61 -12.27
C THR A 235 -0.33 -8.47 -13.27
N LYS A 236 -1.29 -8.54 -14.20
CA LYS A 236 -1.51 -7.49 -15.20
C LYS A 236 -1.91 -6.17 -14.55
N LEU A 237 -2.75 -6.22 -13.52
CA LEU A 237 -3.15 -5.02 -12.78
C LEU A 237 -1.95 -4.38 -12.08
N PHE A 238 -1.11 -5.17 -11.42
CA PHE A 238 0.10 -4.68 -10.75
C PHE A 238 1.12 -4.12 -11.75
N GLU A 239 1.32 -4.79 -12.89
CA GLU A 239 2.18 -4.31 -13.99
C GLU A 239 1.68 -2.96 -14.53
N ALA A 240 0.37 -2.82 -14.77
CA ALA A 240 -0.25 -1.56 -15.19
C ALA A 240 -0.05 -0.44 -14.16
N VAL A 241 -0.15 -0.76 -12.86
CA VAL A 241 0.12 0.19 -11.77
C VAL A 241 1.58 0.64 -11.77
N LEU A 242 2.54 -0.28 -11.90
CA LEU A 242 3.96 0.07 -11.99
C LEU A 242 4.26 0.90 -13.25
N GLU A 243 3.70 0.48 -14.39
CA GLU A 243 3.85 1.17 -15.66
C GLU A 243 3.33 2.60 -15.57
N ALA A 244 2.14 2.82 -14.98
CA ALA A 244 1.56 4.14 -14.85
C ALA A 244 2.30 4.99 -13.81
N PHE A 245 2.54 4.47 -12.61
CA PHE A 245 2.82 5.32 -11.44
C PHE A 245 4.25 5.25 -10.89
N ASN A 246 5.11 4.32 -11.31
CA ASN A 246 6.45 4.20 -10.69
C ASN A 246 7.29 5.49 -10.71
N GLY A 247 7.04 6.39 -11.65
CA GLY A 247 7.74 7.68 -11.76
C GLY A 247 7.32 8.75 -10.76
N ILE A 248 6.22 8.59 -9.99
CA ILE A 248 5.78 9.62 -9.04
C ILE A 248 6.68 9.68 -7.81
N TRP A 249 7.25 8.53 -7.43
CA TRP A 249 8.01 8.38 -6.20
C TRP A 249 9.32 9.19 -6.25
N PRO A 250 9.80 9.71 -5.11
CA PRO A 250 11.16 10.25 -5.01
C PRO A 250 12.18 9.23 -5.54
N VAL A 251 13.15 9.70 -6.32
CA VAL A 251 14.21 8.84 -6.86
C VAL A 251 15.17 8.51 -5.72
N ARG A 252 15.20 7.23 -5.33
CA ARG A 252 16.06 6.73 -4.23
C ARG A 252 17.21 5.90 -4.78
N LEU A 253 16.90 5.04 -5.75
CA LEU A 253 17.84 4.16 -6.40
C LEU A 253 17.63 4.20 -7.92
N ILE A 254 18.73 4.30 -8.67
CA ILE A 254 18.75 4.34 -10.12
C ILE A 254 19.54 3.14 -10.64
N TYR A 255 19.00 2.44 -11.63
CA TYR A 255 19.71 1.41 -12.37
C TYR A 255 19.72 1.76 -13.86
N HIS A 256 20.91 2.07 -14.40
CA HIS A 256 21.11 2.50 -15.79
C HIS A 256 20.13 3.60 -16.25
N GLY A 257 19.97 4.65 -15.43
CA GLY A 257 19.10 5.80 -15.74
C GLY A 257 17.61 5.59 -15.43
N VAL A 258 17.20 4.40 -14.99
CA VAL A 258 15.82 4.09 -14.60
C VAL A 258 15.68 4.17 -13.08
N SER A 259 14.78 5.03 -12.59
CA SER A 259 14.38 5.03 -11.17
C SER A 259 13.65 3.73 -10.84
N LEU A 260 14.09 3.08 -9.77
CA LEU A 260 13.54 1.79 -9.35
C LEU A 260 12.35 1.92 -8.38
N GLY A 261 12.12 3.09 -7.80
CA GLY A 261 11.03 3.29 -6.83
C GLY A 261 11.37 2.64 -5.48
N ASP A 262 10.45 1.83 -4.93
CA ASP A 262 10.60 1.12 -3.64
C ASP A 262 11.39 -0.19 -3.82
N VAL A 263 12.61 -0.06 -4.34
CA VAL A 263 13.59 -1.14 -4.50
C VAL A 263 14.85 -0.78 -3.72
N TRP A 264 15.35 -1.72 -2.94
CA TRP A 264 16.45 -1.50 -2.02
C TRP A 264 17.53 -2.56 -2.16
N ILE A 265 18.68 -2.33 -1.53
CA ILE A 265 19.83 -3.24 -1.56
C ILE A 265 19.93 -3.94 -0.21
N HIS A 266 20.21 -5.25 -0.24
CA HIS A 266 20.61 -6.00 0.95
C HIS A 266 21.86 -6.81 0.62
N SER A 267 22.94 -6.64 1.40
CA SER A 267 24.26 -7.21 1.10
C SER A 267 24.22 -8.74 1.03
N ALA A 268 23.52 -9.38 1.95
CA ALA A 268 23.35 -10.83 2.01
C ALA A 268 22.65 -11.47 0.78
N LEU A 269 22.00 -10.68 -0.08
CA LEU A 269 21.38 -11.18 -1.31
C LEU A 269 22.34 -11.21 -2.51
N LYS A 270 23.47 -10.49 -2.44
CA LYS A 270 24.41 -10.34 -3.55
C LYS A 270 25.00 -11.68 -3.96
N THR A 271 24.97 -11.95 -5.26
CA THR A 271 25.65 -13.05 -5.94
C THR A 271 26.34 -12.52 -7.20
N GLU A 272 26.96 -13.40 -7.99
CA GLU A 272 27.50 -13.07 -9.31
C GLU A 272 26.41 -12.68 -10.34
N GLU A 273 25.14 -12.97 -10.06
CA GLU A 273 24.04 -12.56 -10.93
C GLU A 273 23.79 -11.06 -10.82
N PRO A 274 23.71 -10.31 -11.95
CA PRO A 274 23.41 -8.88 -11.93
C PRO A 274 22.07 -8.56 -11.26
N GLY A 275 22.09 -7.59 -10.36
CA GLY A 275 20.90 -7.13 -9.63
C GLY A 275 20.37 -8.11 -8.59
N SER A 276 21.14 -9.14 -8.25
CA SER A 276 20.78 -10.13 -7.23
C SER A 276 20.61 -9.53 -5.82
N GLU A 277 21.28 -8.43 -5.54
CA GLU A 277 21.25 -7.66 -4.29
C GLU A 277 19.97 -6.84 -4.09
N TYR A 278 19.18 -6.64 -5.16
CA TYR A 278 17.99 -5.79 -5.12
C TYR A 278 16.77 -6.55 -4.61
N ILE A 279 16.01 -5.91 -3.72
CA ILE A 279 14.72 -6.38 -3.22
C ILE A 279 13.61 -5.37 -3.56
N PRO A 280 12.66 -5.72 -4.42
CA PRO A 280 11.69 -4.76 -4.97
C PRO A 280 10.35 -4.73 -4.23
N PHE A 281 10.30 -4.18 -3.01
CA PHE A 281 9.09 -4.25 -2.18
C PHE A 281 7.83 -3.65 -2.81
N HIS A 282 7.95 -2.57 -3.57
CA HIS A 282 6.83 -1.91 -4.26
C HIS A 282 5.58 -1.73 -3.36
N LYS A 283 5.76 -1.46 -2.06
CA LYS A 283 4.70 -1.61 -1.06
C LYS A 283 3.46 -0.77 -1.36
N LEU A 284 3.65 0.50 -1.77
CA LEU A 284 2.52 1.37 -2.10
C LEU A 284 1.87 1.00 -3.43
N SER A 285 2.63 0.49 -4.40
CA SER A 285 2.06 -0.06 -5.64
C SER A 285 1.23 -1.30 -5.34
N GLN A 286 1.68 -2.20 -4.46
CA GLN A 286 0.90 -3.36 -4.01
C GLN A 286 -0.37 -2.91 -3.26
N TRP A 287 -0.25 -1.93 -2.36
CA TRP A 287 -1.38 -1.35 -1.63
C TRP A 287 -2.42 -0.72 -2.56
N LEU A 288 -1.95 0.01 -3.58
CA LEU A 288 -2.82 0.57 -4.61
C LEU A 288 -3.51 -0.56 -5.40
N THR A 289 -2.77 -1.57 -5.84
CA THR A 289 -3.34 -2.72 -6.57
C THR A 289 -4.44 -3.40 -5.75
N TYR A 290 -4.21 -3.72 -4.48
CA TYR A 290 -5.27 -4.26 -3.61
C TYR A 290 -6.49 -3.33 -3.53
N SER A 291 -6.26 -2.02 -3.48
CA SER A 291 -7.33 -1.02 -3.39
C SER A 291 -8.12 -0.81 -4.68
N LEU A 292 -7.59 -1.23 -5.83
CA LEU A 292 -8.24 -1.12 -7.14
C LEU A 292 -9.06 -2.37 -7.52
N VAL A 293 -8.99 -3.45 -6.74
CA VAL A 293 -9.75 -4.69 -6.96
C VAL A 293 -11.25 -4.45 -6.82
N GLU A 294 -11.71 -3.95 -5.66
CA GLU A 294 -13.14 -3.76 -5.41
C GLU A 294 -13.81 -2.80 -6.42
N PRO A 295 -13.18 -1.68 -6.83
CA PRO A 295 -13.69 -0.87 -7.94
C PRO A 295 -13.93 -1.63 -9.25
N LEU A 296 -13.04 -2.55 -9.64
CA LEU A 296 -13.22 -3.38 -10.84
C LEU A 296 -14.40 -4.36 -10.67
N GLU A 297 -14.49 -5.01 -9.52
CA GLU A 297 -15.55 -5.97 -9.22
C GLU A 297 -16.93 -5.29 -9.20
N GLN A 298 -17.02 -4.06 -8.68
CA GLN A 298 -18.25 -3.25 -8.72
C GLN A 298 -18.71 -2.92 -10.15
N THR A 299 -17.77 -2.89 -11.11
CA THR A 299 -18.08 -2.71 -12.54
C THR A 299 -18.24 -4.03 -13.31
N GLY A 300 -18.13 -5.17 -12.61
CA GLY A 300 -18.32 -6.50 -13.16
C GLY A 300 -17.07 -7.15 -13.77
N ILE A 301 -15.88 -6.65 -13.45
CA ILE A 301 -14.60 -7.26 -13.84
C ILE A 301 -14.06 -8.07 -12.64
N ASN A 302 -13.95 -9.38 -12.81
CA ASN A 302 -13.42 -10.29 -11.81
C ASN A 302 -11.89 -10.28 -11.80
N VAL A 303 -11.26 -10.03 -10.66
CA VAL A 303 -9.81 -10.05 -10.51
C VAL A 303 -9.36 -11.40 -9.95
N THR A 304 -8.43 -12.08 -10.63
CA THR A 304 -7.94 -13.41 -10.23
C THR A 304 -6.53 -13.37 -9.68
N ASP A 305 -6.12 -14.45 -9.01
CA ASP A 305 -4.73 -14.68 -8.59
C ASP A 305 -4.18 -13.63 -7.61
N LEU A 306 -5.01 -13.15 -6.68
CA LEU A 306 -4.66 -12.13 -5.68
C LEU A 306 -3.43 -12.51 -4.82
N ASP A 307 -3.19 -13.81 -4.61
CA ASP A 307 -2.05 -14.34 -3.84
C ASP A 307 -0.70 -14.17 -4.56
N VAL A 308 -0.68 -13.68 -5.81
CA VAL A 308 0.57 -13.23 -6.45
C VAL A 308 1.19 -12.06 -5.69
N LEU A 309 0.36 -11.13 -5.20
CA LEU A 309 0.82 -10.04 -4.33
C LEU A 309 1.28 -10.59 -2.98
N THR A 310 2.06 -9.79 -2.26
CA THR A 310 2.64 -10.19 -0.98
C THR A 310 1.97 -9.50 0.19
N GLY A 311 2.27 -9.96 1.41
CA GLY A 311 2.02 -9.18 2.60
C GLY A 311 2.70 -7.81 2.49
N LEU A 312 2.11 -6.78 3.09
CA LEU A 312 2.66 -5.43 3.01
C LEU A 312 3.69 -5.23 4.14
N PRO A 313 4.97 -4.96 3.83
CA PRO A 313 6.02 -4.76 4.83
C PRO A 313 5.96 -3.34 5.40
N GLU A 314 4.88 -3.06 6.12
CA GLU A 314 4.67 -1.82 6.85
C GLU A 314 4.74 -2.03 8.37
N TYR A 315 4.69 -0.92 9.11
CA TYR A 315 5.04 -0.89 10.53
C TYR A 315 4.10 -1.69 11.44
N ARG A 316 2.82 -1.89 11.08
CA ARG A 316 1.91 -2.74 11.87
C ARG A 316 2.23 -4.21 11.67
N ASN A 317 2.32 -4.67 10.42
CA ASN A 317 2.65 -6.05 10.08
C ASN A 317 4.05 -6.44 10.56
N GLY A 318 5.06 -5.63 10.29
CA GLY A 318 6.42 -5.91 10.77
C GLY A 318 6.55 -5.73 12.28
N GLY A 319 5.79 -4.80 12.85
CA GLY A 319 5.74 -4.56 14.29
C GLY A 319 5.12 -5.73 15.05
N LEU A 320 4.08 -6.36 14.49
CA LEU A 320 3.48 -7.58 15.02
C LEU A 320 4.53 -8.66 15.27
N LEU A 321 5.42 -8.89 14.31
CA LEU A 321 6.43 -9.96 14.39
C LEU A 321 7.43 -9.73 15.52
N ILE A 322 7.78 -8.46 15.79
CA ILE A 322 8.65 -8.11 16.92
C ILE A 322 7.87 -8.17 18.23
N ASP A 323 6.65 -7.66 18.24
CA ASP A 323 5.81 -7.58 19.44
C ASP A 323 5.29 -8.95 19.90
N THR A 324 5.18 -9.94 19.01
CA THR A 324 4.94 -11.35 19.38
C THR A 324 6.23 -12.13 19.64
N GLU A 325 7.38 -11.46 19.58
CA GLU A 325 8.72 -12.02 19.74
C GLU A 325 9.10 -13.10 18.71
N LEU A 326 8.35 -13.20 17.61
CA LEU A 326 8.69 -14.05 16.48
C LEU A 326 9.99 -13.58 15.82
N LEU A 327 10.19 -12.27 15.76
CA LEU A 327 11.48 -11.66 15.45
C LEU A 327 12.06 -11.01 16.70
N LYS A 328 13.35 -11.23 16.94
CA LYS A 328 14.12 -10.55 17.98
C LYS A 328 15.16 -9.67 17.34
N VAL A 329 15.24 -8.43 17.82
CA VAL A 329 16.26 -7.46 17.40
C VAL A 329 17.58 -7.82 18.08
N ARG A 330 18.67 -7.93 17.31
CA ARG A 330 20.01 -8.21 17.86
C ARG A 330 20.67 -6.98 18.48
N ASN A 331 20.41 -5.82 17.89
CA ASN A 331 20.94 -4.53 18.35
C ASN A 331 19.79 -3.57 18.71
N ASN A 332 19.59 -3.35 20.01
CA ASN A 332 18.50 -2.50 20.51
C ASN A 332 18.56 -1.05 20.01
N LYS A 333 19.70 -0.56 19.51
CA LYS A 333 19.78 0.77 18.90
C LYS A 333 18.78 0.97 17.75
N ILE A 334 18.39 -0.11 17.06
CA ILE A 334 17.34 -0.08 16.01
C ILE A 334 15.99 0.39 16.58
N LEU A 335 15.71 0.11 17.86
CA LEU A 335 14.47 0.46 18.54
C LEU A 335 14.52 1.83 19.24
N GLU A 336 15.72 2.39 19.41
CA GLU A 336 15.94 3.62 20.20
C GLU A 336 15.90 4.89 19.36
N GLN A 337 16.05 4.77 18.03
CA GLN A 337 16.17 5.92 17.12
C GLN A 337 15.36 5.70 15.83
N PRO A 338 14.83 6.78 15.22
CA PRO A 338 14.25 6.72 13.89
C PRO A 338 15.24 6.16 12.87
N GLN A 339 14.78 5.20 12.08
CA GLN A 339 15.60 4.52 11.07
C GLN A 339 15.34 5.08 9.67
N ASP A 340 16.40 5.19 8.88
CA ASP A 340 16.27 5.46 7.45
C ASP A 340 15.59 4.26 6.76
N PRO A 341 14.57 4.48 5.90
CA PRO A 341 13.87 3.38 5.27
C PRO A 341 14.73 2.49 4.35
N GLY A 342 15.86 3.02 3.87
CA GLY A 342 16.84 2.32 3.06
C GLY A 342 18.00 1.71 3.84
N SER A 343 18.04 1.90 5.17
CA SER A 343 19.04 1.25 6.01
C SER A 343 18.86 -0.26 5.97
N GLU A 344 19.98 -0.98 5.98
CA GLU A 344 19.97 -2.45 5.87
C GLU A 344 19.11 -3.15 6.95
N PRO A 345 19.06 -2.71 8.23
CA PRO A 345 18.12 -3.27 9.21
C PRO A 345 16.65 -3.16 8.79
N ILE A 346 16.24 -2.04 8.19
CA ILE A 346 14.86 -1.86 7.75
C ILE A 346 14.57 -2.71 6.52
N VAL A 347 15.52 -2.81 5.58
CA VAL A 347 15.39 -3.69 4.42
C VAL A 347 15.29 -5.16 4.86
N GLU A 348 16.13 -5.60 5.81
CA GLU A 348 16.10 -6.96 6.40
C GLU A 348 14.74 -7.25 7.06
N TRP A 349 14.27 -6.35 7.92
CA TRP A 349 12.99 -6.48 8.60
C TRP A 349 11.80 -6.48 7.65
N ARG A 350 11.79 -5.63 6.62
CA ARG A 350 10.74 -5.62 5.60
C ARG A 350 10.73 -6.93 4.80
N ALA A 351 11.91 -7.48 4.46
CA ALA A 351 12.04 -8.77 3.79
C ALA A 351 11.50 -9.92 4.65
N LEU A 352 11.89 -9.96 5.93
CA LEU A 352 11.36 -10.92 6.89
C LEU A 352 9.85 -10.79 7.06
N THR A 353 9.33 -9.56 7.07
CA THR A 353 7.89 -9.31 7.18
C THR A 353 7.14 -9.94 6.02
N VAL A 354 7.57 -9.72 4.78
CA VAL A 354 6.94 -10.36 3.59
C VAL A 354 6.95 -11.88 3.72
N ALA A 355 8.10 -12.48 4.00
CA ALA A 355 8.23 -13.95 4.00
C ALA A 355 7.50 -14.62 5.18
N LEU A 356 7.53 -14.00 6.36
CA LEU A 356 6.85 -14.53 7.55
C LEU A 356 5.34 -14.40 7.46
N LEU A 357 4.80 -13.38 6.79
CA LEU A 357 3.37 -13.29 6.53
C LEU A 357 2.88 -14.42 5.62
N ASP A 358 3.68 -14.87 4.64
CA ASP A 358 3.35 -16.05 3.83
C ASP A 358 3.30 -17.32 4.72
N GLU A 359 4.27 -17.53 5.60
CA GLU A 359 4.29 -18.71 6.50
C GLU A 359 3.15 -18.68 7.52
N LEU A 360 2.87 -17.50 8.10
CA LEU A 360 1.74 -17.31 9.00
C LEU A 360 0.41 -17.56 8.30
N ALA A 361 0.25 -17.11 7.04
CA ALA A 361 -0.96 -17.34 6.27
C ALA A 361 -1.28 -18.83 6.09
N LEU A 362 -0.26 -19.68 5.87
CA LEU A 362 -0.43 -21.13 5.81
C LEU A 362 -0.96 -21.69 7.13
N LEU A 363 -0.37 -21.29 8.26
CA LEU A 363 -0.81 -21.76 9.58
C LEU A 363 -2.21 -21.28 9.96
N ILE A 364 -2.54 -20.02 9.65
CA ILE A 364 -3.86 -19.44 9.88
C ILE A 364 -4.92 -20.22 9.10
N ARG A 365 -4.68 -20.47 7.80
CA ARG A 365 -5.57 -21.27 6.95
C ARG A 365 -5.75 -22.68 7.49
N GLN A 366 -4.68 -23.32 7.96
CA GLN A 366 -4.75 -24.64 8.59
C GLN A 366 -5.62 -24.63 9.86
N GLN A 367 -5.45 -23.63 10.74
CA GLN A 367 -6.23 -23.51 11.98
C GLN A 367 -7.71 -23.22 11.71
N LEU A 368 -8.03 -22.47 10.66
CA LEU A 368 -9.39 -22.14 10.25
C LEU A 368 -10.01 -23.16 9.27
N ASN A 369 -9.26 -24.20 8.87
CA ASN A 369 -9.67 -25.15 7.82
C ASN A 369 -10.10 -24.47 6.50
N MET A 370 -9.35 -23.45 6.08
CA MET A 370 -9.56 -22.68 4.85
C MET A 370 -8.42 -22.88 3.86
N ASN A 371 -8.56 -22.37 2.64
CA ASN A 371 -7.53 -22.42 1.61
C ASN A 371 -7.23 -21.00 1.08
N ALA A 372 -6.30 -20.90 0.14
CA ALA A 372 -5.88 -19.63 -0.44
C ALA A 372 -6.97 -18.92 -1.26
N GLU A 373 -7.95 -19.66 -1.78
CA GLU A 373 -9.05 -19.12 -2.57
C GLU A 373 -10.13 -18.49 -1.66
N SER A 374 -10.50 -19.16 -0.56
CA SER A 374 -11.50 -18.65 0.38
C SER A 374 -10.92 -17.62 1.36
N LEU A 375 -9.64 -17.76 1.72
CA LEU A 375 -8.91 -16.85 2.60
C LEU A 375 -7.57 -16.41 1.96
N PRO A 376 -7.60 -15.61 0.88
CA PRO A 376 -6.39 -15.06 0.28
C PRO A 376 -5.65 -14.14 1.25
N LEU A 377 -4.37 -13.89 0.98
CA LEU A 377 -3.51 -13.09 1.85
C LEU A 377 -4.10 -11.69 2.11
N ALA A 378 -4.76 -11.11 1.11
CA ALA A 378 -5.48 -9.83 1.24
C ALA A 378 -6.50 -9.81 2.39
N LYS A 379 -7.21 -10.92 2.64
CA LYS A 379 -8.17 -11.02 3.75
C LYS A 379 -7.46 -11.21 5.10
N ILE A 380 -6.38 -11.99 5.12
CA ILE A 380 -5.55 -12.20 6.32
C ILE A 380 -4.90 -10.88 6.77
N LEU A 381 -4.51 -10.02 5.84
CA LEU A 381 -4.01 -8.68 6.15
C LEU A 381 -5.08 -7.83 6.86
N GLN A 382 -6.31 -7.75 6.30
CA GLN A 382 -7.36 -6.87 6.78
C GLN A 382 -7.85 -7.22 8.19
N GLY A 383 -8.32 -8.45 8.36
CA GLY A 383 -8.90 -8.90 9.62
C GLY A 383 -7.89 -9.48 10.60
N GLY A 384 -6.69 -9.78 10.12
CA GLY A 384 -5.66 -10.47 10.88
C GLY A 384 -4.46 -9.60 11.19
N THR A 385 -3.40 -9.68 10.37
CA THR A 385 -2.05 -9.22 10.77
C THR A 385 -1.97 -7.71 11.00
N TRP A 386 -2.66 -6.89 10.20
CA TRP A 386 -2.63 -5.44 10.35
C TRP A 386 -3.31 -4.99 11.65
N GLU A 387 -4.46 -5.60 11.98
CA GLU A 387 -5.20 -5.33 13.20
C GLU A 387 -4.51 -5.94 14.43
N ALA A 388 -3.94 -7.14 14.29
CA ALA A 388 -3.14 -7.77 15.33
C ALA A 388 -1.93 -6.92 15.71
N GLY A 389 -1.20 -6.41 14.72
CA GLY A 389 -0.10 -5.47 14.93
C GLY A 389 -0.54 -4.20 15.66
N ARG A 390 -1.73 -3.67 15.31
CA ARG A 390 -2.29 -2.50 16.00
C ARG A 390 -2.61 -2.80 17.48
N GLN A 391 -3.31 -3.89 17.75
CA GLN A 391 -3.76 -4.23 19.10
C GLN A 391 -2.59 -4.57 20.01
N ILE A 392 -1.59 -5.32 19.54
CA ILE A 392 -0.44 -5.66 20.36
C ILE A 392 0.44 -4.44 20.65
N ALA A 393 0.59 -3.53 19.68
CA ALA A 393 1.30 -2.28 19.89
C ALA A 393 0.63 -1.42 20.97
N GLN A 394 -0.72 -1.34 20.99
CA GLN A 394 -1.48 -0.64 22.03
C GLN A 394 -1.31 -1.28 23.41
N LYS A 395 -1.23 -2.62 23.48
CA LYS A 395 -0.96 -3.33 24.74
C LYS A 395 0.45 -3.08 25.26
N LYS A 396 1.43 -2.90 24.37
CA LYS A 396 2.85 -2.75 24.73
C LYS A 396 3.30 -1.30 24.93
N ARG A 397 2.63 -0.31 24.32
CA ARG A 397 3.03 1.10 24.34
C ARG A 397 1.83 2.02 24.45
N ILE A 398 1.93 3.05 25.29
CA ILE A 398 0.86 4.03 25.59
C ILE A 398 0.23 4.62 24.32
N ASN A 399 1.06 4.95 23.32
CA ASN A 399 0.61 5.59 22.08
C ASN A 399 0.25 4.59 20.96
N GLY A 400 0.32 3.28 21.23
CA GLY A 400 0.11 2.24 20.22
C GLY A 400 1.00 2.42 18.99
N THR A 401 2.24 2.85 19.20
CA THR A 401 3.25 3.02 18.16
C THR A 401 3.91 1.67 17.84
N PRO A 402 4.35 1.47 16.59
CA PRO A 402 5.14 0.29 16.24
C PRO A 402 6.48 0.27 17.01
N PRO A 403 7.13 -0.90 17.15
CA PRO A 403 8.42 -1.03 17.83
C PRO A 403 9.57 -0.26 17.15
N ILE A 404 9.55 -0.18 15.81
CA ILE A 404 10.56 0.53 15.03
C ILE A 404 9.94 1.81 14.49
N GLU A 405 10.62 2.94 14.74
CA GLU A 405 10.28 4.23 14.15
C GLU A 405 11.04 4.40 12.83
N ILE A 406 10.34 4.83 11.79
CA ILE A 406 10.89 5.02 10.43
C ILE A 406 10.74 6.49 10.08
N ILE A 407 11.80 7.08 9.51
CA ILE A 407 11.76 8.46 9.03
C ILE A 407 10.79 8.54 7.84
N SER A 408 9.71 9.32 8.00
CA SER A 408 8.73 9.59 6.95
C SER A 408 9.02 10.92 6.26
N ASP A 409 8.90 10.94 4.93
CA ASP A 409 8.93 12.13 4.08
C ASP A 409 7.55 12.47 3.48
N GLY A 410 6.51 11.75 3.90
CA GLY A 410 5.17 11.90 3.33
C GLY A 410 4.97 11.22 1.97
N THR A 411 5.89 10.36 1.51
CA THR A 411 5.79 9.70 0.18
C THR A 411 5.69 8.18 0.19
N ILE A 412 6.56 7.45 0.89
CA ILE A 412 6.58 5.96 0.89
C ILE A 412 6.21 5.37 2.26
N PHE A 413 6.63 6.02 3.34
CA PHE A 413 6.46 5.59 4.73
C PHE A 413 5.66 6.62 5.51
#